data_AF-A0A829FKX7-F1
#
_entry.id   AF-A0A829FKX7-F1
#
_cell.length_a   1.000
_cell.length_b   1.000
_cell.length_c   1.000
_cell.angle_alpha   90.00
_cell.angle_beta   90.00
_cell.angle_gamma   90.00
#
_symmetry.space_group_name_H-M   'P 1'
#
loop_
_entity.id
_entity.type
_entity.pdbx_description
1 polymer ?
#
loop_
_entity_poly.entity_id
_entity_poly.type
_entity_poly.pdbx_seq_one_letter_code
_entity_poly.pdbx_strand_id
1 'polypeptide(L)' 'MAKYLNVSYTTFLKFKRMGLPVILLEKMELFSKEECKKWILSHQI' A
#
# COMPACT_ATOMS: atom_id res chain seq x y z
N MET A 1 7.19 -0.41 3.58
CA MET A 1 6.16 0.53 3.05
C MET A 1 5.31 1.16 4.16
N ALA A 2 4.81 0.41 5.15
CA ALA A 2 4.02 0.97 6.28
C ALA A 2 4.66 2.22 6.95
N LYS A 3 5.95 2.16 7.30
CA LYS A 3 6.71 3.30 7.85
C LYS A 3 6.78 4.50 6.89
N TYR A 4 6.87 4.26 5.59
CA TYR A 4 6.91 5.30 4.55
C TYR A 4 5.56 6.00 4.37
N LEU A 5 4.48 5.24 4.51
CA LEU A 5 3.11 5.74 4.44
C LEU A 5 2.66 6.36 5.78
N ASN A 6 3.53 6.38 6.79
CA ASN A 6 3.24 6.80 8.16
C ASN A 6 1.99 6.13 8.75
N VAL A 7 1.79 4.84 8.45
CA VAL A 7 0.66 4.05 8.95
C VAL A 7 1.15 2.84 9.76
N SER A 8 0.31 2.41 10.69
CA SER A 8 0.53 1.16 11.42
C SER A 8 0.57 -0.04 10.48
N TYR A 9 1.34 -1.07 10.84
CA TYR A 9 1.44 -2.30 10.04
C TYR A 9 0.08 -2.99 9.87
N THR A 10 -0.78 -2.92 10.89
CA THR A 10 -2.16 -3.41 10.86
C THR A 10 -3.00 -2.68 9.82
N THR A 11 -2.90 -1.36 9.73
CA THR A 11 -3.56 -0.53 8.71
C THR A 11 -3.04 -0.85 7.32
N PHE A 12 -1.73 -1.02 7.18
CA PHE A 12 -1.12 -1.46 5.91
C PHE A 12 -1.64 -2.83 5.45
N LEU A 13 -1.80 -3.78 6.37
CA LEU A 13 -2.42 -5.08 6.08
C LEU A 13 -3.88 -4.95 5.63
N LYS A 14 -4.64 -4.04 6.25
CA LYS A 14 -6.01 -3.73 5.80
C LYS A 14 -6.01 -3.18 4.38
N PHE A 15 -5.14 -2.23 4.07
CA PHE A 15 -5.00 -1.70 2.70
C PHE A 15 -4.62 -2.79 1.69
N LYS A 16 -3.70 -3.67 2.06
CA LYS A 16 -3.34 -4.82 1.22
C LYS A 16 -4.55 -5.72 0.93
N ARG A 17 -5.41 -5.98 1.91
CA ARG A 17 -6.67 -6.72 1.72
C ARG A 17 -7.71 -5.96 0.90
N MET A 18 -7.69 -4.63 0.96
CA MET A 18 -8.58 -3.76 0.19
C MET A 18 -8.14 -3.58 -1.28
N GLY A 19 -6.98 -4.10 -1.67
CA GLY A 19 -6.48 -3.99 -3.05
C GLY A 19 -5.44 -2.89 -3.25
N LEU A 20 -4.64 -2.58 -2.22
CA LEU A 20 -3.48 -1.68 -2.36
C LEU A 20 -2.59 -2.14 -3.54
N PRO A 21 -2.18 -1.22 -4.44
CA PRO A 21 -1.37 -1.56 -5.60
C PRO A 21 -0.05 -2.20 -5.19
N VAL A 22 0.10 -3.47 -5.58
CA VAL A 22 1.27 -4.31 -5.32
C VAL A 22 1.82 -4.80 -6.65
N ILE A 23 3.13 -4.68 -6.81
CA ILE A 23 3.88 -5.19 -7.96
C ILE A 23 4.51 -6.50 -7.50
N LEU A 24 3.99 -7.63 -8.00
CA LEU A 24 4.54 -8.95 -7.74
C LEU A 24 5.68 -9.23 -8.72
N LEU A 25 6.91 -9.28 -8.21
CA LEU A 25 8.08 -9.68 -8.98
C LEU A 25 8.57 -11.03 -8.45
N GLU A 26 8.19 -12.11 -9.14
CA GLU A 26 8.47 -13.52 -8.79
C GLU A 26 8.03 -13.94 -7.38
N LYS A 27 8.80 -13.56 -6.35
CA LYS A 27 8.55 -13.84 -4.92
C LYS A 27 8.61 -12.58 -4.05
N MET A 28 8.86 -11.41 -4.62
CA MET A 28 8.92 -10.14 -3.91
C MET A 28 7.67 -9.29 -4.19
N GLU A 29 7.08 -8.79 -3.12
CA GLU A 29 6.01 -7.80 -3.17
C GLU A 29 6.65 -6.41 -3.13
N LEU A 30 6.70 -5.76 -4.29
CA LEU A 30 7.15 -4.39 -4.43
C LEU A 30 5.95 -3.46 -4.35
N PHE A 31 6.16 -2.31 -3.71
CA PHE A 31 5.14 -1.29 -3.55
C PHE A 31 5.70 0.01 -4.10
N SER A 32 5.03 0.60 -5.10
CA SER A 32 5.41 1.92 -5.59
C SER A 32 4.88 2.99 -4.64
N LYS A 33 5.75 3.91 -4.23
CA LYS A 33 5.40 4.99 -3.28
C LYS A 33 4.30 5.88 -3.82
N GLU A 34 4.38 6.24 -5.11
CA GLU A 34 3.43 7.14 -5.76
C GLU A 34 2.05 6.50 -5.90
N GLU A 35 2.00 5.25 -6.37
CA GLU A 35 0.75 4.50 -6.54
C GLU A 35 0.06 4.24 -5.21
N CYS A 36 0.80 3.80 -4.18
CA CYS A 36 0.25 3.61 -2.84
C CYS A 36 -0.30 4.91 -2.27
N LYS A 37 0.38 6.05 -2.48
CA LYS A 37 -0.08 7.35 -1.99
C LYS A 37 -1.33 7.81 -2.72
N LYS A 38 -1.38 7.70 -4.05
CA LYS A 38 -2.58 8.03 -4.86
C LYS A 38 -3.77 7.17 -4.45
N TRP A 39 -3.57 5.87 -4.27
CA TRP A 39 -4.63 4.94 -3.87
C TRP A 39 -5.18 5.25 -2.47
N ILE A 40 -4.31 5.59 -1.51
CA ILE A 40 -4.75 5.97 -0.16
C ILE A 40 -5.53 7.30 -0.19
N LEU A 41 -5.05 8.28 -0.97
CA LEU A 41 -5.74 9.55 -1.15
C LEU A 41 -7.09 9.39 -1.86
N SER A 42 -7.21 8.46 -2.81
CA SER A 42 -8.48 8.20 -3.50
C SER A 42 -9.51 7.50 -2.62
N HIS A 43 -9.08 6.81 -1.56
CA HIS A 43 -9.95 6.14 -0.58
C HIS A 43 -10.32 7.02 0.63
N GLN A 44 -9.84 8.27 0.68
CA GLN A 44 -10.14 9.23 1.76
C GLN A 44 -11.37 10.11 1.49
N ILE A 45 -12.22 9.76 0.51
CA ILE A 45 -13.50 10.44 0.22
C ILE A 45 -14.66 9.60 0.73
#